data_AF-A0A6N1X434-F1
#
_entry.id   AF-A0A6N1X434-F1
#
_cell.length_a   1.000
_cell.length_b   1.000
_cell.length_c   1.000
_cell.angle_alpha   90.00
_cell.angle_beta   90.00
_cell.angle_gamma   90.00
#
_symmetry.space_group_name_H-M   'P 1'
#
loop_
_entity.id
_entity.type
_entity.pdbx_description
1 polymer ?
#
loop_
_entity_poly.entity_id
_entity_poly.type
_entity_poly.pdbx_seq_one_letter_code
_entity_poly.pdbx_strand_id
1 'polypeptide(L)' 'MDAAAPALQAALAAFARYEALAAEAGVALRPAPAQPTSCCGRGCNGCVWEGFYGAATFWVEDAQAALSGMA' A
#
# COMPACT_ATOMS: atom_id res chain seq x y z
N MET A 1 -17.10 -9.34 -11.97
CA MET A 1 -15.81 -9.76 -11.41
C MET A 1 -14.82 -8.61 -11.68
N ASP A 2 -13.93 -8.30 -10.75
CA ASP A 2 -12.65 -7.56 -10.98
C ASP A 2 -12.52 -6.03 -10.84
N ALA A 3 -13.38 -5.29 -10.14
CA ALA A 3 -13.01 -3.90 -9.78
C ALA A 3 -11.90 -3.83 -8.70
N ALA A 4 -11.76 -4.87 -7.87
CA ALA A 4 -10.75 -4.94 -6.82
C ALA A 4 -9.35 -5.33 -7.32
N ALA A 5 -9.23 -6.02 -8.46
CA ALA A 5 -7.94 -6.49 -8.97
C ALA A 5 -7.01 -5.35 -9.45
N PRO A 6 -7.49 -4.33 -10.19
CA PRO A 6 -6.66 -3.19 -10.58
C PRO A 6 -6.18 -2.35 -9.40
N ALA A 7 -7.05 -2.10 -8.41
CA ALA A 7 -6.70 -1.31 -7.22
C ALA A 7 -5.66 -2.02 -6.35
N LEU A 8 -5.80 -3.34 -6.16
CA LEU A 8 -4.78 -4.15 -5.48
C LEU A 8 -3.45 -4.08 -6.23
N GLN A 9 -3.44 -4.27 -7.55
CA GLN A 9 -2.21 -4.23 -8.34
C GLN A 9 -1.53 -2.86 -8.28
N ALA A 10 -2.30 -1.77 -8.29
CA ALA A 10 -1.77 -0.42 -8.11
C ALA A 10 -1.11 -0.22 -6.74
N ALA A 11 -1.73 -0.72 -5.67
CA ALA A 11 -1.15 -0.66 -4.32
C ALA A 11 0.16 -1.45 -4.23
N LEU A 12 0.19 -2.68 -4.75
CA LEU A 12 1.39 -3.52 -4.75
C LEU A 12 2.53 -2.90 -5.58
N ALA A 13 2.21 -2.32 -6.73
CA ALA A 13 3.19 -1.60 -7.56
C ALA A 13 3.77 -0.38 -6.83
N ALA A 14 2.94 0.36 -6.09
CA ALA A 14 3.39 1.48 -5.28
C ALA A 14 4.34 1.02 -4.16
N PHE A 15 4.00 -0.07 -3.44
CA PHE A 15 4.85 -0.63 -2.39
C PHE A 15 6.23 -1.01 -2.93
N ALA A 16 6.27 -1.80 -4.00
CA ALA A 16 7.51 -2.24 -4.63
C ALA A 16 8.37 -1.04 -5.09
N ARG A 17 7.75 0.00 -5.64
CA ARG A 17 8.45 1.22 -6.05
C ARG A 17 9.11 1.92 -4.87
N TYR A 18 8.37 2.16 -3.79
CA TYR A 18 8.91 2.91 -2.65
C TYR A 18 9.91 2.11 -1.83
N GLU A 19 9.72 0.79 -1.71
CA GLU A 19 10.72 -0.10 -1.11
C GLU A 19 12.04 -0.08 -1.90
N ALA A 20 11.99 -0.12 -3.23
CA ALA A 20 13.19 0.00 -4.06
C ALA A 20 13.89 1.35 -3.85
N LEU A 21 13.15 2.46 -3.92
CA LEU A 21 13.71 3.81 -3.69
C LEU A 21 14.33 3.94 -2.30
N ALA A 22 13.68 3.38 -1.27
CA ALA A 22 14.20 3.41 0.08
C ALA A 22 15.44 2.53 0.26
N ALA A 23 15.49 1.37 -0.41
CA ALA A 23 16.69 0.54 -0.43
C ALA A 23 17.88 1.27 -1.08
N GLU A 24 17.64 1.98 -2.19
CA GLU A 24 18.67 2.80 -2.86
C GLU A 24 19.13 3.98 -1.99
N ALA A 25 18.21 4.61 -1.27
CA ALA A 25 18.51 5.74 -0.37
C ALA A 25 19.04 5.31 1.02
N GLY A 26 19.04 4.02 1.35
CA GLY A 26 19.45 3.50 2.67
C GLY A 26 18.46 3.82 3.79
N VAL A 27 17.17 3.89 3.48
CA VAL A 27 16.10 4.36 4.37
C VAL A 27 15.25 3.20 4.84
N ALA A 28 15.03 3.15 6.14
CA ALA A 28 14.08 2.21 6.71
C ALA A 28 12.66 2.75 6.55
N LEU A 29 11.84 2.08 5.75
CA LEU A 29 10.40 2.29 5.71
C LEU A 29 9.69 1.43 6.76
N ARG A 30 8.50 1.86 7.14
CA ARG A 30 7.57 1.01 7.89
C ARG A 30 7.21 -0.23 7.07
N PRO A 31 6.86 -1.37 7.69
CA PRO A 31 6.40 -2.53 6.95
C PRO A 31 5.12 -2.22 6.17
N ALA A 32 5.06 -2.66 4.91
CA ALA A 32 3.88 -2.52 4.06
C ALA A 32 2.67 -3.29 4.65
N PRO A 33 1.44 -2.80 4.47
CA PRO A 33 0.25 -3.48 4.97
C PRO A 33 0.06 -4.84 4.27
N ALA A 34 -0.25 -5.86 5.07
CA ALA A 34 -0.50 -7.20 4.56
C ALA A 34 -1.83 -7.26 3.78
N GLN A 35 -1.83 -8.01 2.67
CA GLN A 35 -3.05 -8.24 1.91
C GLN A 35 -4.06 -9.03 2.77
N PRO A 36 -5.34 -8.62 2.80
CA PRO A 36 -6.36 -9.39 3.50
C PRO A 36 -6.60 -10.74 2.80
N THR A 37 -6.75 -11.80 3.60
CA THR A 37 -6.92 -13.18 3.12
C THR A 37 -8.37 -13.57 2.86
N SER A 38 -9.34 -12.72 3.21
CA SER A 38 -10.76 -12.98 3.04
C SER A 38 -11.47 -11.78 2.41
N CYS A 39 -12.10 -11.99 1.27
CA CYS A 39 -13.03 -11.02 0.69
C CYS A 39 -14.42 -11.34 1.23
N CYS A 40 -15.10 -10.38 1.87
CA CYS A 40 -16.42 -10.62 2.47
C CYS A 40 -17.54 -10.88 1.45
N GLY A 41 -17.24 -10.83 0.14
CA GLY A 41 -18.15 -11.19 -0.96
C GLY A 41 -19.36 -10.26 -1.14
N ARG A 42 -19.54 -9.27 -0.25
CA ARG A 42 -20.71 -8.37 -0.20
C ARG A 42 -20.50 -7.02 -0.90
N GLY A 43 -19.37 -6.84 -1.57
CA GLY A 43 -18.93 -5.57 -2.16
C GLY A 43 -17.86 -4.88 -1.32
N CYS A 44 -17.33 -3.75 -1.81
CA CYS A 44 -16.19 -3.07 -1.17
C CYS A 44 -16.57 -2.20 0.04
N ASN A 45 -17.83 -1.76 0.16
CA ASN A 45 -18.29 -0.93 1.29
C ASN A 45 -18.26 -1.73 2.59
N GLY A 46 -17.43 -1.31 3.55
CA GLY A 46 -17.24 -2.01 4.83
C GLY A 46 -16.51 -3.35 4.70
N CYS A 47 -15.80 -3.58 3.59
CA CYS A 47 -14.96 -4.75 3.42
C CYS A 47 -13.60 -4.52 4.08
N VAL A 48 -12.93 -5.59 4.50
CA VAL A 48 -11.53 -5.53 4.96
C VAL A 48 -10.59 -4.87 3.94
N TRP A 49 -10.97 -4.92 2.66
CA TRP A 49 -10.29 -4.22 1.57
C TRP A 49 -10.30 -2.69 1.73
N GLU A 50 -11.35 -2.09 2.29
CA GLU A 50 -11.39 -0.64 2.55
C GLU A 50 -10.32 -0.23 3.57
N GLY A 51 -10.21 -0.98 4.65
CA GLY A 51 -9.14 -0.79 5.65
C GLY A 51 -7.75 -1.02 5.06
N PHE A 52 -7.60 -2.03 4.21
CA PHE A 52 -6.34 -2.28 3.49
C PHE A 52 -5.96 -1.09 2.58
N TYR A 53 -6.90 -0.57 1.78
CA TYR A 53 -6.62 0.55 0.89
C TYR A 53 -6.34 1.85 1.67
N GLY A 54 -7.04 2.09 2.78
CA GLY A 54 -6.72 3.21 3.67
C GLY A 54 -5.30 3.09 4.25
N ALA A 55 -4.93 1.90 4.73
CA ALA A 55 -3.57 1.64 5.22
C ALA A 55 -2.52 1.74 4.11
N ALA A 56 -2.84 1.31 2.88
CA ALA A 56 -1.96 1.41 1.72
C ALA A 56 -1.66 2.87 1.35
N THR A 57 -2.70 3.72 1.29
CA THR A 57 -2.55 5.15 1.02
C THR A 57 -1.68 5.81 2.09
N PHE A 58 -1.98 5.57 3.36
CA PHE A 58 -1.21 6.14 4.46
C PHE A 58 0.25 5.69 4.46
N TRP A 59 0.51 4.41 4.14
CA TRP A 59 1.87 3.89 4.03
C TRP A 59 2.64 4.58 2.89
N VAL A 60 2.01 4.81 1.75
CA VAL A 60 2.63 5.49 0.61
C VAL A 60 2.98 6.95 0.94
N GLU A 61 2.10 7.65 1.65
CA GLU A 61 2.35 9.01 2.13
C GLU A 61 3.54 9.06 3.11
N ASP A 62 3.59 8.13 4.06
CA ASP A 62 4.67 8.00 5.04
C ASP A 62 6.01 7.69 4.35
N ALA A 63 6.02 6.78 3.37
CA ALA A 63 7.20 6.46 2.58
C ALA A 63 7.70 7.66 1.77
N GLN A 64 6.80 8.43 1.17
CA GLN A 64 7.15 9.68 0.48
C GLN A 64 7.75 10.70 1.44
N ALA A 65 7.16 10.87 2.63
CA ALA A 65 7.67 11.81 3.64
C ALA A 65 9.06 11.40 4.12
N ALA A 66 9.29 10.11 4.40
CA ALA A 66 10.59 9.57 4.78
C ALA A 66 11.64 9.81 3.70
N LEU A 67 11.28 9.62 2.43
CA LEU A 67 12.17 9.85 1.28
C LEU A 67 12.44 11.33 1.00
N SER A 68 11.45 12.20 1.23
CA SER A 68 11.56 13.65 1.01
C SER A 68 12.30 14.36 2.15
N GLY A 69 12.32 13.76 3.34
CA GLY A 69 13.05 14.27 4.52
C GLY A 69 14.58 14.07 4.46
N MET A 70 15.11 13.41 3.42
CA MET A 70 16.55 13.36 3.12
C MET A 70 16.93 14.38 2.05
N ALA A 71 16.72 15.65 2.38
CA ALA A 71 17.31 16.77 1.66
C ALA A 71 18.21 17.57 2.60
#